data_AF-A0A1G8SA69-F1
#
_entry.id   AF-A0A1G8SA69-F1
#
_cell.length_a   1.000
_cell.length_b   1.000
_cell.length_c   1.000
_cell.angle_alpha   90.00
_cell.angle_beta   90.00
_cell.angle_gamma   90.00
#
_symmetry.space_group_name_H-M   'P 1'
#
loop_
_entity.id
_entity.type
_entity.pdbx_description
1 polymer ?
#
loop_
_entity_poly.entity_id
_entity_poly.type
_entity_poly.pdbx_seq_one_letter_code
_entity_poly.pdbx_strand_id
1 'polypeptide(L)'
;MKRFTCDQLVELLTAYYDDAIDPTTRDAVRTHLSCCADCRGYETQFLATVRALGDRPVEPPPAAMRTRLLAAFRERRAGRLADS
;
A
#
# COMPACT_ATOMS: atom_id res chain seq x y z
N MET A 1 20.30 -6.87 -13.08
CA MET A 1 20.87 -5.50 -12.95
C MET A 1 19.93 -4.70 -12.06
N LYS A 2 20.38 -4.20 -10.91
CA LYS A 2 19.54 -3.36 -10.03
C LYS A 2 19.42 -1.97 -10.67
N ARG A 3 18.21 -1.50 -10.96
CA ARG A 3 17.98 -0.18 -11.58
C ARG A 3 18.30 1.00 -10.64
N PHE A 4 18.32 0.77 -9.32
CA PHE A 4 18.57 1.77 -8.30
C PHE A 4 19.66 1.32 -7.32
N THR A 5 20.37 2.29 -6.75
CA THR A 5 21.15 2.11 -5.52
C THR A 5 20.22 1.96 -4.30
N CYS A 6 20.76 1.54 -3.16
CA CYS A 6 19.99 1.49 -1.91
C CYS A 6 19.48 2.89 -1.50
N ASP A 7 20.32 3.91 -1.62
CA ASP A 7 19.95 5.29 -1.27
C ASP A 7 18.80 5.81 -2.14
N GLN A 8 18.86 5.55 -3.45
CA GLN A 8 17.79 5.91 -4.37
C GLN A 8 16.48 5.16 -4.07
N LEU A 9 16.56 3.90 -3.62
CA LEU A 9 15.37 3.15 -3.23
C LEU A 9 14.69 3.79 -2.02
N VAL A 10 15.47 4.18 -1.01
CA VAL A 10 14.98 4.77 0.23
C VAL A 10 14.17 6.04 -0.06
N GLU A 11 14.63 6.89 -0.97
CA GLU A 11 13.92 8.11 -1.38
C GLU A 11 12.60 7.83 -2.12
N LEU A 12 12.48 6.67 -2.77
CA LEU A 12 11.30 6.29 -3.55
C LEU A 12 10.18 5.65 -2.73
N LEU A 13 10.44 5.19 -1.50
CA LEU A 13 9.45 4.39 -0.76
C LEU A 13 8.15 5.14 -0.48
N THR A 14 8.20 6.43 -0.13
CA THR A 14 7.00 7.24 0.06
C THR A 14 6.15 7.28 -1.20
N ALA A 15 6.75 7.69 -2.33
CA ALA A 15 6.03 7.75 -3.60
C ALA A 15 5.54 6.37 -4.09
N TYR A 16 6.28 5.29 -3.77
CA TYR A 16 5.86 3.91 -4.07
C TYR A 16 4.59 3.50 -3.33
N TYR A 17 4.49 3.85 -2.04
CA TYR A 17 3.33 3.55 -1.19
C TYR A 17 2.16 4.50 -1.41
N ASP A 18 2.42 5.74 -1.84
CA ASP A 18 1.41 6.74 -2.20
C ASP A 18 0.85 6.57 -3.63
N ASP A 19 1.27 5.53 -4.35
CA ASP A 19 0.93 5.30 -5.76
C ASP A 19 1.30 6.46 -6.70
N ALA A 20 2.36 7.19 -6.34
CA ALA A 20 2.84 8.40 -7.01
C ALA A 20 4.08 8.15 -7.89
N ILE A 21 4.21 6.94 -8.45
CA ILE A 21 5.30 6.55 -9.36
C ILE A 21 4.75 5.83 -10.60
N ASP A 22 5.48 5.89 -11.70
CA ASP A 22 5.12 5.18 -12.92
C ASP A 22 5.27 3.64 -12.79
N PRO A 23 4.59 2.83 -13.63
CA PRO A 23 4.65 1.37 -13.55
C PRO A 23 6.06 0.77 -13.68
N THR A 24 6.93 1.38 -14.51
CA THR A 24 8.30 0.88 -14.71
C THR A 24 9.12 1.08 -13.44
N THR A 25 8.97 2.24 -12.79
CA THR A 25 9.60 2.52 -11.49
C THR A 25 9.06 1.60 -10.40
N ARG A 26 7.75 1.32 -10.39
CA ARG A 26 7.13 0.39 -9.43
C ARG A 26 7.74 -1.02 -9.52
N ASP A 27 7.90 -1.56 -10.72
CA ASP A 27 8.51 -2.88 -10.90
C ASP A 27 10.00 -2.90 -10.56
N ALA A 28 10.71 -1.80 -10.80
CA ALA A 28 12.10 -1.64 -10.40
C ALA A 28 12.28 -1.61 -8.87
N VAL A 29 11.40 -0.92 -8.13
CA VAL A 29 11.37 -0.94 -6.65
C VAL A 29 11.12 -2.36 -6.14
N ARG A 30 10.10 -3.05 -6.68
CA ARG A 30 9.80 -4.45 -6.33
C ARG A 30 10.99 -5.38 -6.57
N THR A 31 11.67 -5.21 -7.70
CA THR A 31 12.85 -5.98 -8.06
C THR A 31 14.00 -5.73 -7.09
N HIS A 32 14.24 -4.48 -6.69
CA HIS A 32 15.30 -4.17 -5.73
C HIS A 32 15.00 -4.80 -4.36
N LEU A 33 13.78 -4.64 -3.86
CA LEU A 33 13.33 -5.21 -2.59
C LEU A 33 13.42 -6.75 -2.59
N SER A 34 13.19 -7.42 -3.72
CA SER A 34 13.34 -8.90 -3.78
C SER A 34 14.79 -9.38 -3.69
N CYS A 35 15.77 -8.55 -4.09
CA CYS A 35 17.19 -8.94 -4.17
C CYS A 35 18.15 -8.20 -3.21
N CYS A 36 17.64 -7.38 -2.29
CA CYS A 36 18.45 -6.67 -1.28
C CYS A 36 17.86 -6.84 0.12
N ALA A 37 18.59 -7.53 1.01
CA ALA A 37 18.16 -7.75 2.38
C ALA A 37 18.11 -6.44 3.20
N ASP A 38 19.10 -5.57 3.05
CA ASP A 38 19.19 -4.31 3.80
C ASP A 38 17.99 -3.40 3.49
N CYS A 39 17.64 -3.29 2.21
CA CYS A 39 16.49 -2.50 1.78
C CYS A 39 15.14 -3.09 2.24
N ARG A 40 15.02 -4.42 2.35
CA ARG A 40 13.82 -5.03 2.99
C ARG A 40 13.74 -4.70 4.47
N GLY A 41 14.89 -4.68 5.15
CA GLY A 41 14.97 -4.23 6.54
C GLY A 41 14.52 -2.78 6.69
N TYR A 42 15.02 -1.90 5.81
CA TYR A 42 14.61 -0.50 5.78
C TYR A 42 13.12 -0.33 5.49
N GLU A 43 12.57 -1.04 4.50
CA GLU A 43 11.13 -1.02 4.19
C GLU A 43 10.28 -1.44 5.40
N THR A 44 10.71 -2.48 6.12
CA THR A 44 10.02 -2.93 7.33
C THR A 44 9.99 -1.83 8.40
N GLN A 45 11.11 -1.14 8.62
CA GLN A 45 11.20 -0.01 9.56
C GLN A 45 10.35 1.19 9.11
N PHE A 46 10.39 1.52 7.81
CA PHE A 46 9.56 2.57 7.22
C PHE A 46 8.08 2.31 7.48
N LEU A 47 7.58 1.11 7.19
CA LEU A 47 6.19 0.72 7.43
C LEU A 47 5.82 0.69 8.92
N ALA A 48 6.74 0.29 9.80
CA ALA A 48 6.53 0.36 11.24
C ALA A 48 6.32 1.81 11.70
N THR A 49 7.06 2.75 11.13
CA THR A 49 6.93 4.19 11.41
C THR A 49 5.59 4.73 10.93
N VAL A 50 5.18 4.39 9.69
CA VAL A 50 3.87 4.76 9.14
C VAL A 50 2.74 4.25 10.04
N ARG A 51 2.82 2.99 10.50
CA ARG A 51 1.81 2.40 11.40
C ARG A 51 1.75 3.12 12.74
N ALA A 52 2.91 3.39 13.37
CA ALA A 52 2.97 4.09 14.64
C ALA A 52 2.36 5.51 14.57
N LEU A 53 2.52 6.20 13.44
CA LEU A 53 1.91 7.51 13.20
C LEU A 53 0.43 7.43 12.82
N GLY A 54 0.01 6.35 12.15
CA GLY A 54 -1.35 6.11 11.70
C GLY A 54 -2.29 5.56 12.78
N ASP A 55 -1.76 4.93 13.84
CA ASP A 55 -2.53 4.37 14.96
C ASP A 55 -2.97 5.46 15.96
N ARG A 56 -3.56 6.53 15.43
CA ARG A 56 -4.21 7.58 16.23
C ARG A 56 -5.69 7.23 16.35
N PRO A 57 -6.34 7.51 17.48
CA PRO A 57 -7.79 7.37 17.60
C PRO A 57 -8.45 8.34 16.61
N VAL A 58 -8.78 7.82 15.43
CA VAL A 58 -9.64 8.49 14.46
C VAL A 58 -11.06 8.24 14.92
N GLU A 59 -11.87 9.30 14.98
CA GLU A 59 -13.29 9.15 15.27
C GLU A 59 -13.90 8.18 14.25
N PRO A 60 -14.52 7.07 14.69
CA PRO A 60 -15.04 6.10 13.77
C PRO A 60 -16.09 6.77 12.86
N PRO A 61 -16.14 6.39 11.57
CA PRO A 61 -17.15 6.94 10.68
C PRO A 61 -18.55 6.65 11.24
N PRO A 62 -19.55 7.53 10.98
CA PRO A 62 -20.90 7.34 11.48
C PRO A 62 -21.43 5.94 11.16
N ALA A 63 -22.11 5.30 12.11
CA ALA A 63 -22.61 3.92 11.94
C ALA A 63 -23.46 3.76 10.67
N ALA A 64 -24.25 4.79 10.31
CA ALA A 64 -25.03 4.82 9.08
C ALA A 64 -24.17 4.72 7.81
N MET A 65 -22.99 5.37 7.79
CA MET A 65 -22.03 5.28 6.69
C MET A 65 -21.53 3.85 6.54
N ARG A 66 -21.11 3.22 7.66
CA ARG A 66 -20.65 1.83 7.67
C ARG A 66 -21.71 0.87 7.13
N THR A 67 -22.96 1.03 7.57
CA THR A 67 -24.08 0.21 7.11
C THR A 67 -24.30 0.36 5.59
N ARG A 68 -24.31 1.59 5.08
CA ARG A 68 -24.46 1.86 3.64
C ARG A 68 -23.33 1.24 2.81
N LEU A 69 -22.08 1.39 3.26
CA LEU A 69 -20.92 0.82 2.57
C LEU A 69 -20.98 -0.72 2.53
N LEU A 70 -21.31 -1.37 3.65
CA LEU A 70 -21.42 -2.82 3.72
C LEU A 70 -22.54 -3.36 2.84
N ALA A 71 -23.69 -2.67 2.75
CA ALA A 71 -24.77 -3.02 1.85
C ALA A 71 -24.32 -2.96 0.37
N ALA A 72 -23.74 -1.83 -0.05
CA ALA A 72 -23.24 -1.65 -1.41
C ALA A 72 -22.18 -2.70 -1.80
N PHE A 73 -21.28 -3.07 -0.87
CA PHE A 73 -20.28 -4.12 -1.13
C PHE A 73 -20.89 -5.52 -1.30
N ARG A 74 -21.98 -5.83 -0.57
CA ARG A 74 -22.70 -7.10 -0.71
C ARG A 74 -23.42 -7.19 -2.04
N GLU A 75 -24.13 -6.12 -2.42
CA GLU A 75 -24.82 -6.03 -3.72
C GLU A 75 -23.84 -6.21 -4.89
N ARG A 76 -22.69 -5.50 -4.87
CA ARG A 76 -21.65 -5.64 -5.91
C ARG A 76 -21.01 -7.03 -5.96
N ARG A 77 -21.01 -7.77 -4.84
CA ARG A 77 -20.53 -9.16 -4.82
C ARG A 77 -21.59 -10.11 -5.37
N ALA A 78 -22.87 -9.91 -5.03
CA ALA A 78 -23.98 -10.70 -5.55
C ALA A 78 -24.16 -10.52 -7.06
N GLY A 79 -24.07 -9.28 -7.58
CA GLY A 79 -24.15 -9.00 -9.01
C GLY A 79 -23.03 -9.67 -9.82
N ARG A 80 -21.78 -9.64 -9.33
CA ARG A 80 -20.66 -10.34 -9.97
C ARG A 80 -20.78 -11.86 -9.98
N LEU A 81 -21.52 -12.44 -9.03
CA LEU A 81 -21.81 -13.88 -9.00
C LEU A 81 -22.98 -14.26 -9.91
N ALA A 82 -23.86 -13.31 -10.26
CA ALA A 82 -24.95 -13.52 -11.19
C ALA A 82 -24.53 -13.35 -12.66
N ASP A 83 -23.46 -12.58 -12.91
CA ASP A 83 -22.88 -12.32 -14.24
C ASP A 83 -21.74 -13.30 -14.64
N SER A 84 -21.41 -14.30 -13.79
CA SER A 84 -20.45 -15.40 -14.08
C SER A 84 -21.16 -16.72 -14.27
#